data_AF-A0A940ZGU6-F1
#
_entry.id   AF-A0A940ZGU6-F1
#
_cell.length_a   1.000
_cell.length_b   1.000
_cell.length_c   1.000
_cell.angle_alpha   90.00
_cell.angle_beta   90.00
_cell.angle_gamma   90.00
#
_symmetry.space_group_name_H-M   'P 1'
#
loop_
_entity.id
_entity.type
_entity.pdbx_description
1 polymer ?
#
loop_
_entity_poly.entity_id
_entity_poly.type
_entity_poly.pdbx_seq_one_letter_code
_entity_poly.pdbx_strand_id
1 'polypeptide(L)'
;LVNINAYHQPGVEAGKKAAGKVLSLQQSIISFLRNSPGLRFTAAETAVGLGCGEQTETVFRILQHLGANRAHGIRMERQEPVWESLFCFHPETPDVKPSVSV
;
A
#
# COMPACT_ATOMS: atom_id res chain seq x y z
N LEU A 1 11.19 -16.09 -7.21
CA LEU A 1 9.73 -16.27 -7.10
C LEU A 1 9.12 -14.91 -6.76
N VAL A 2 8.88 -14.07 -7.76
CA VAL A 2 8.18 -12.80 -7.59
C VAL A 2 6.83 -12.99 -8.25
N ASN A 3 5.81 -13.20 -7.43
CA ASN A 3 4.45 -13.50 -7.82
C ASN A 3 3.73 -12.17 -8.13
N ILE A 4 4.26 -11.41 -9.11
CA ILE A 4 3.61 -10.20 -9.62
C ILE A 4 2.46 -10.67 -10.49
N ASN A 5 1.26 -10.71 -9.89
CA ASN A 5 0.02 -10.93 -10.62
C ASN A 5 -0.17 -9.77 -11.61
N ALA A 6 0.24 -9.97 -12.86
CA ALA A 6 0.05 -9.04 -13.95
C ALA A 6 -1.45 -8.90 -14.22
N TYR A 7 -2.07 -7.89 -13.62
CA TYR A 7 -3.45 -7.50 -13.89
C TYR A 7 -3.53 -6.86 -15.28
N HIS A 8 -3.60 -7.68 -16.33
CA HIS A 8 -3.98 -7.27 -17.68
C HIS A 8 -5.43 -7.71 -17.95
N GLN A 9 -6.41 -6.88 -17.59
CA GLN A 9 -7.77 -6.99 -18.12
C GLN A 9 -7.99 -5.93 -19.23
N PRO A 10 -8.16 -6.36 -20.50
CA PRO A 10 -8.29 -5.47 -21.64
C PRO A 10 -9.75 -5.02 -21.82
N GLY A 11 -9.98 -3.70 -21.91
CA GLY A 11 -11.31 -3.10 -22.11
C GLY A 11 -12.18 -3.17 -20.84
N VAL A 12 -12.96 -2.18 -20.43
CA VAL A 12 -14.06 -1.53 -21.14
C VAL A 12 -14.53 -0.38 -20.22
N GLU A 13 -14.82 0.83 -20.77
CA GLU A 13 -15.35 2.05 -20.10
C GLU A 13 -14.41 3.19 -19.61
N ALA A 14 -13.78 3.92 -20.53
CA ALA A 14 -12.83 5.04 -20.29
C ALA A 14 -13.26 6.16 -19.30
N GLY A 15 -14.54 6.41 -19.03
CA GLY A 15 -15.01 7.57 -18.23
C GLY A 15 -15.38 7.29 -16.76
N LYS A 16 -16.08 6.18 -16.47
CA LYS A 16 -16.34 5.67 -15.10
C LYS A 16 -15.07 5.12 -14.42
N LYS A 17 -14.03 4.94 -15.24
CA LYS A 17 -12.73 4.37 -14.91
C LYS A 17 -11.86 5.25 -14.03
N ALA A 18 -11.96 6.58 -13.97
CA ALA A 18 -10.97 7.38 -13.24
C ALA A 18 -11.07 7.22 -11.71
N ALA A 19 -12.27 7.35 -11.13
CA ALA A 19 -12.50 7.09 -9.70
C ALA A 19 -12.38 5.59 -9.37
N GLY A 20 -12.87 4.72 -10.28
CA GLY A 20 -12.68 3.27 -10.16
C GLY A 20 -11.20 2.87 -10.17
N LYS A 21 -10.36 3.52 -10.99
CA LYS A 21 -8.92 3.25 -11.08
C LYS A 21 -8.21 3.53 -9.75
N VAL A 22 -8.54 4.62 -9.06
CA VAL A 22 -7.94 4.93 -7.75
C VAL A 22 -8.38 3.90 -6.71
N LEU A 23 -9.66 3.52 -6.67
CA LEU A 23 -10.17 2.49 -5.75
C LEU A 23 -9.61 1.10 -6.05
N SER A 24 -9.46 0.74 -7.33
CA SER A 24 -8.82 -0.51 -7.76
C SER A 24 -7.34 -0.51 -7.39
N LEU A 25 -6.63 0.59 -7.63
CA LEU A 25 -5.22 0.74 -7.25
C LEU A 25 -5.04 0.66 -5.73
N GLN A 26 -5.91 1.29 -4.95
CA GLN A 26 -5.93 1.18 -3.50
C GLN A 26 -6.12 -0.27 -3.04
N GLN A 27 -7.07 -1.01 -3.63
CA GLN A 27 -7.26 -2.42 -3.32
C GLN A 27 -6.03 -3.28 -3.67
N SER A 28 -5.39 -3.01 -4.82
CA SER A 28 -4.15 -3.67 -5.22
C SER A 28 -3.00 -3.37 -4.25
N ILE A 29 -2.84 -2.12 -3.82
CA ILE A 29 -1.84 -1.72 -2.82
C ILE A 29 -2.06 -2.45 -1.49
N ILE A 30 -3.30 -2.45 -0.97
CA ILE A 30 -3.63 -3.15 0.28
C ILE A 30 -3.32 -4.64 0.15
N SER A 31 -3.71 -5.26 -0.98
CA SER A 31 -3.47 -6.69 -1.22
C SER A 31 -1.96 -7.00 -1.32
N PHE A 32 -1.19 -6.15 -2.00
CA PHE A 32 0.26 -6.27 -2.12
C PHE A 32 0.95 -6.25 -0.74
N LEU A 33 0.60 -5.28 0.10
CA LEU A 33 1.17 -5.16 1.45
C LEU A 33 0.74 -6.32 2.36
N ARG A 34 -0.52 -6.77 2.27
CA ARG A 34 -1.03 -7.93 3.03
C ARG A 34 -0.35 -9.24 2.65
N ASN A 35 -0.02 -9.42 1.37
CA ASN A 35 0.70 -10.59 0.87
C ASN A 35 2.20 -10.55 1.19
N SER A 36 2.68 -9.46 1.80
CA SER A 36 4.08 -9.25 2.18
C SER A 36 4.21 -8.92 3.67
N PRO A 37 3.68 -9.76 4.57
CA PRO A 37 3.64 -9.45 6.01
C PRO A 37 5.06 -9.29 6.57
N GLY A 38 5.27 -8.25 7.38
CA GLY A 38 6.57 -7.95 8.00
C GLY A 38 7.58 -7.28 7.06
N LEU A 39 7.27 -7.17 5.76
CA LEU A 39 8.06 -6.39 4.82
C LEU A 39 7.58 -4.93 4.78
N ARG A 40 8.50 -4.05 4.39
CA ARG A 40 8.29 -2.62 4.27
C ARG A 40 8.66 -2.20 2.86
N PHE A 41 7.86 -1.33 2.27
CA PHE A 41 8.09 -0.85 0.92
C PHE A 41 7.94 0.66 0.86
N THR A 42 8.79 1.30 0.08
CA THR A 42 8.56 2.66 -0.40
C THR A 42 7.40 2.68 -1.38
N ALA A 43 6.89 3.88 -1.68
CA ALA A 43 5.89 4.03 -2.73
C ALA A 43 6.41 3.61 -4.12
N ALA A 44 7.69 3.86 -4.40
CA ALA A 44 8.34 3.46 -5.64
C ALA A 44 8.41 1.93 -5.77
N GLU A 45 8.86 1.24 -4.73
CA GLU A 45 8.91 -0.23 -4.72
C GLU A 45 7.51 -0.85 -4.84
N THR A 46 6.52 -0.26 -4.17
CA THR A 46 5.12 -0.71 -4.29
C THR A 46 4.61 -0.53 -5.71
N ALA A 47 4.88 0.62 -6.35
CA ALA A 47 4.46 0.90 -7.72
C ALA A 47 5.13 -0.05 -8.74
N VAL A 48 6.42 -0.32 -8.58
CA VAL A 48 7.15 -1.31 -9.38
C VAL A 48 6.59 -2.71 -9.15
N GLY A 49 6.32 -3.09 -7.90
CA GLY A 49 5.71 -4.36 -7.51
C GLY A 49 4.28 -4.57 -8.03
N LEU A 50 3.60 -3.50 -8.44
CA LEU A 50 2.28 -3.54 -9.06
C LEU A 50 2.31 -3.35 -10.59
N GLY A 51 3.49 -3.17 -11.19
CA GLY A 51 3.64 -2.91 -12.62
C GLY A 51 3.13 -1.54 -13.06
N CYS A 52 3.02 -0.58 -12.14
CA CYS A 52 2.50 0.77 -12.38
C CYS A 52 3.52 1.85 -11.97
N GLY A 53 4.80 1.64 -12.31
CA GLY A 53 5.91 2.53 -11.91
C GLY A 53 5.70 3.99 -12.32
N GLU A 54 5.02 4.25 -13.44
CA GLU A 54 4.70 5.63 -13.87
C GLU A 54 3.66 6.33 -12.96
N GLN A 55 2.98 5.58 -12.10
CA GLN A 55 1.96 6.07 -11.15
C GLN A 55 2.49 6.17 -9.72
N THR A 56 3.81 6.22 -9.53
CA THR A 56 4.45 6.27 -8.19
C THR A 56 3.90 7.40 -7.31
N GLU A 57 3.65 8.60 -7.85
CA GLU A 57 3.07 9.70 -7.07
C GLU A 57 1.64 9.38 -6.57
N THR A 58 0.81 8.79 -7.44
CA THR A 58 -0.54 8.36 -7.09
C THR A 58 -0.50 7.27 -6.02
N VAL A 59 0.41 6.30 -6.15
CA VAL A 59 0.64 5.24 -5.16
C VAL A 59 1.05 5.84 -3.81
N PHE A 60 1.98 6.80 -3.81
CA PHE A 60 2.42 7.48 -2.60
C PHE A 60 1.26 8.21 -1.90
N ARG A 61 0.42 8.92 -2.65
CA ARG A 61 -0.75 9.62 -2.07
C ARG A 61 -1.77 8.66 -1.47
N ILE A 62 -2.02 7.53 -2.13
CA ILE A 62 -2.91 6.49 -1.59
C ILE A 62 -2.30 5.88 -0.32
N LEU A 63 -1.01 5.53 -0.34
CA LEU A 63 -0.31 4.97 0.82
C LEU A 63 -0.32 5.91 2.02
N GLN A 64 -0.11 7.22 1.81
CA GLN A 64 -0.24 8.21 2.87
C GLN A 64 -1.66 8.25 3.45
N HIS A 65 -2.69 8.22 2.60
CA HIS A 65 -4.08 8.16 3.05
C HIS A 65 -4.37 6.90 3.87
N LEU A 66 -3.91 5.74 3.39
CA LEU A 66 -4.05 4.45 4.07
C LEU A 66 -3.31 4.43 5.41
N GLY A 67 -2.07 4.95 5.46
CA GLY A 67 -1.27 5.01 6.68
C GLY A 67 -1.83 5.97 7.73
N ALA A 68 -2.55 7.01 7.31
CA ALA A 68 -3.27 7.91 8.21
C ALA A 68 -4.57 7.28 8.75
N ASN A 69 -5.16 6.32 8.04
CA ASN A 69 -6.40 5.65 8.42
C ASN A 69 -6.16 4.20 8.88
N ARG A 70 -6.12 3.98 10.20
CA ARG A 70 -5.83 2.68 10.82
C ARG A 70 -6.79 1.55 10.43
N ALA A 71 -7.99 1.86 9.92
CA ALA A 71 -8.99 0.86 9.52
C ALA A 71 -8.47 -0.16 8.49
N HIS A 72 -7.42 0.16 7.74
CA HIS A 72 -6.84 -0.73 6.72
C HIS A 72 -5.69 -1.60 7.24
N GLY A 73 -5.19 -1.36 8.46
CA GLY A 73 -4.01 -2.02 9.01
C GLY A 73 -2.72 -1.66 8.28
N ILE A 74 -2.66 -0.47 7.66
CA ILE A 74 -1.44 0.03 7.00
C ILE A 74 -0.78 1.04 7.94
N ARG A 75 0.53 0.89 8.15
CA ARG A 75 1.34 1.83 8.93
C ARG A 75 2.35 2.52 8.02
N MET A 76 2.50 3.82 8.23
CA MET A 76 3.57 4.62 7.64
C MET A 76 4.69 4.82 8.67
N GLU A 77 5.92 4.54 8.26
CA GLU A 77 7.14 4.90 8.95
C GLU A 77 7.76 6.08 8.19
N ARG A 78 7.54 7.29 8.71
CA ARG A 78 8.00 8.53 8.07
C ARG A 78 9.53 8.57 8.02
N GLN A 79 10.06 8.85 6.83
CA GLN A 79 11.48 9.09 6.58
C GLN A 79 11.73 10.54 6.13
N GLU A 80 13.00 10.95 6.13
CA GLU A 80 13.46 12.18 5.49
C GLU A 80 14.45 11.81 4.37
N PRO A 81 14.12 12.06 3.09
CA PRO A 81 12.92 12.77 2.62
C PRO A 81 11.62 11.94 2.67
N VAL A 82 10.47 12.61 2.68
CA VAL A 82 9.16 11.97 2.93
C VAL A 82 8.75 10.93 1.88
N TRP A 83 9.22 11.03 0.64
CA TRP A 83 8.93 10.04 -0.42
C TRP A 83 9.66 8.71 -0.23
N GLU A 84 10.67 8.66 0.64
CA GLU A 84 11.33 7.43 1.07
C GLU A 84 10.65 6.79 2.29
N SER A 85 9.51 7.35 2.72
CA SER A 85 8.72 6.76 3.80
C SER A 85 8.32 5.32 3.46
N LEU A 86 8.42 4.48 4.48
CA LEU A 86 8.17 3.06 4.37
C LEU A 86 6.75 2.73 4.80
N PHE A 87 6.10 1.83 4.07
CA PHE A 87 4.74 1.39 4.34
C PHE A 87 4.72 -0.13 4.52
N CYS A 88 3.97 -0.58 5.53
CA CYS A 88 3.81 -1.99 5.82
C CYS A 88 2.37 -2.32 6.22
N PHE A 89 1.97 -3.56 5.99
CA PHE A 89 0.77 -4.11 6.60
C PHE A 89 1.10 -4.55 8.02
N HIS A 90 0.43 -3.94 8.99
CA HIS A 90 0.45 -4.33 10.38
C HIS A 90 -1.02 -4.59 10.78
N PRO A 91 -1.45 -5.86 10.88
CA PRO A 91 -2.78 -6.15 11.39
C PRO A 91 -2.85 -5.55 12.79
N GLU A 92 -3.91 -4.79 13.07
CA GLU A 92 -4.10 -4.14 14.36
C GLU A 92 -4.13 -5.24 15.43
N THR A 93 -2.99 -5.48 16.08
CA THR A 93 -2.95 -6.29 17.29
C THR A 93 -3.65 -5.44 18.35
N PRO A 94 -4.65 -5.97 19.07
CA PRO A 94 -5.16 -5.25 20.24
C PRO A 94 -3.96 -4.88 21.09
N ASP A 95 -3.87 -3.60 21.46
CA ASP A 95 -2.78 -3.01 22.24
C ASP A 95 -2.55 -3.83 23.51
N VAL A 96 -1.70 -4.85 23.44
CA VAL A 96 -1.19 -5.54 24.61
C VAL A 96 -0.18 -4.57 25.19
N LYS A 97 -0.66 -3.73 26.11
CA LYS A 97 0.19 -2.90 26.96
C LYS A 97 1.37 -3.77 27.41
N PRO A 98 2.63 -3.32 27.27
CA PRO A 98 3.75 -4.08 27.77
C PRO A 98 3.49 -4.33 29.26
N SER A 99 3.27 -5.60 29.61
CA SER A 99 3.26 -6.03 30.99
C SER A 99 4.65 -5.69 31.52
N VAL A 100 4.71 -4.61 32.30
CA VAL A 100 5.89 -4.29 33.10
C VAL A 100 6.12 -5.51 33.98
N SER A 101 7.16 -6.28 33.65
CA SER A 101 7.72 -7.25 34.57
C SER A 101 8.26 -6.46 35.75
N VAL A 102 7.63 -6.66 36.91
CA VAL A 102 8.15 -6.33 38.24
C VAL A 102 9.51 -6.99 38.44
#